data_AF-A0A7J6RTD7-F1
#
_entry.id   AF-A0A7J6RTD7-F1
#
_cell.length_a   1.000
_cell.length_b   1.000
_cell.length_c   1.000
_cell.angle_alpha   90.00
_cell.angle_beta   90.00
_cell.angle_gamma   90.00
#
_symmetry.space_group_name_H-M   'P 1'
#
loop_
_entity.id
_entity.type
_entity.pdbx_description
1 polymer ?
#
loop_
_entity_poly.entity_id
_entity_poly.type
_entity_poly.pdbx_seq_one_letter_code
_entity_poly.pdbx_strand_id
1 'polypeptide(L)'
;VLEESKPYLLNALRGFTKSIILSDPPQLQDVLRLITLGFKYSGDSDLELELQKGFDQAPLVAWLQVTPQLIARLRSKRQSLRTTVHQLLSRVGVTYPQALVFPLTVATRSSVSTFVISSKRLLQEISTHRKTLVQQNQLVSSELIRISMLWHEIWCEALEEGSRLYYAEHDVNGMIEVLKPLHEMMLQGPQTLRETSFTQAFGRDLREALKWIHAYEREEARRQQEDVDFCAEGESARSDDKRLDLIDQAWQIYYKVFQKIHKQYVSPLLLNARNLELAVPGTYTPEREESGDLITISYFSPSIDIIASKQKPRIIHMRGSDGRSYKFVLKVRARKILEDL
;
A
#
# COMPACT_ATOMS: atom_id res chain seq x y z
N VAL A 1 -3.66 -35.89 25.32
CA VAL A 1 -3.24 -35.46 23.96
C VAL A 1 -1.99 -34.59 23.95
N LEU A 2 -2.00 -33.33 24.42
CA LEU A 2 -0.79 -32.46 24.33
C LEU A 2 0.32 -32.92 25.28
N GLU A 3 -0.03 -33.36 26.49
CA GLU A 3 0.93 -33.91 27.46
C GLU A 3 1.64 -35.18 26.94
N GLU A 4 0.88 -36.12 26.36
CA GLU A 4 1.45 -37.36 25.79
C GLU A 4 2.29 -37.10 24.52
N SER A 5 1.97 -36.05 23.77
CA SER A 5 2.66 -35.70 22.52
C SER A 5 3.89 -34.81 22.74
N LYS A 6 4.02 -34.19 23.92
CA LYS A 6 5.06 -33.18 24.23
C LYS A 6 6.49 -33.70 24.04
N PRO A 7 6.86 -34.93 24.45
CA PRO A 7 8.20 -35.47 24.20
C PRO A 7 8.52 -35.56 22.70
N TYR A 8 7.57 -35.99 21.88
CA TYR A 8 7.73 -36.10 20.43
C TYR A 8 7.86 -34.72 19.78
N LEU A 9 7.11 -33.73 20.25
CA LEU A 9 7.21 -32.34 19.79
C LEU A 9 8.57 -31.72 20.12
N LEU A 10 9.07 -31.92 21.35
CA LEU A 10 10.41 -31.46 21.75
C LEU A 10 11.51 -32.12 20.90
N ASN A 11 11.42 -33.43 20.67
CA ASN A 11 12.35 -34.15 19.82
C ASN A 11 12.30 -33.66 18.37
N ALA A 12 11.11 -33.36 17.85
CA ALA A 12 10.95 -32.80 16.51
C ALA A 12 11.58 -31.39 16.40
N LEU A 13 11.33 -30.49 17.37
CA LEU A 13 11.94 -29.16 17.38
C LEU A 13 13.47 -29.23 17.44
N ARG A 14 14.02 -30.10 18.29
CA ARG A 14 15.47 -30.34 18.38
C ARG A 14 16.04 -30.91 17.09
N GLY A 15 15.35 -31.87 16.50
CA GLY A 15 15.74 -32.50 15.24
C GLY A 15 15.80 -31.51 14.10
N PHE A 16 14.74 -30.71 13.91
CA PHE A 16 14.71 -29.68 12.87
C PHE A 16 15.76 -28.59 13.12
N THR A 17 15.94 -28.12 14.36
CA THR A 17 17.00 -27.15 14.69
C THR A 17 18.38 -27.68 14.30
N LYS A 18 18.71 -28.93 14.66
CA LYS A 18 19.99 -29.55 14.26
C LYS A 18 20.10 -29.70 12.74
N SER A 19 19.03 -30.10 12.07
CA SER A 19 19.01 -30.22 10.60
C SER A 19 19.31 -28.87 9.93
N ILE A 20 18.71 -27.79 10.42
CA ILE A 20 18.91 -26.42 9.92
C ILE A 20 20.36 -25.97 10.15
N ILE A 21 20.94 -26.25 11.32
CA ILE A 21 22.32 -25.87 11.65
C ILE A 21 23.34 -26.61 10.77
N LEU A 22 23.08 -27.89 10.50
CA LEU A 22 24.00 -28.76 9.76
C LEU A 22 23.86 -28.62 8.23
N SER A 23 22.77 -28.02 7.75
CA SER A 23 22.51 -27.84 6.32
C SER A 23 23.13 -26.54 5.81
N ASP A 24 23.91 -26.63 4.73
CA ASP A 24 24.45 -25.48 4.01
C ASP A 24 24.15 -25.59 2.50
N PRO A 25 23.20 -24.81 1.94
CA PRO A 25 22.36 -23.83 2.63
C PRO A 25 21.25 -24.48 3.49
N PRO A 26 20.69 -23.75 4.48
CA PRO A 26 19.56 -24.22 5.27
C PRO A 26 18.35 -24.62 4.42
N GLN A 27 17.82 -25.82 4.66
CA GLN A 27 16.68 -26.35 3.91
C GLN A 27 15.37 -25.65 4.32
N LEU A 28 14.69 -25.01 3.37
CA LEU A 28 13.44 -24.28 3.60
C LEU A 28 12.36 -25.16 4.26
N GLN A 29 12.30 -26.44 3.88
CA GLN A 29 11.35 -27.39 4.45
C GLN A 29 11.52 -27.51 5.97
N ASP A 30 12.75 -27.66 6.45
CA ASP A 30 13.03 -27.84 7.87
C ASP A 30 12.75 -26.57 8.67
N VAL A 31 13.13 -25.42 8.12
CA VAL A 31 12.82 -24.10 8.69
C VAL A 31 11.30 -23.92 8.83
N LEU A 32 10.54 -24.21 7.77
CA LEU A 32 9.08 -24.12 7.78
C LEU A 32 8.45 -25.10 8.79
N ARG A 33 8.97 -26.33 8.91
CA ARG A 33 8.46 -27.32 9.87
C ARG A 33 8.71 -26.87 11.31
N LEU A 34 9.91 -26.37 11.61
CA LEU A 34 10.24 -25.84 12.93
C LEU A 34 9.29 -24.71 13.34
N ILE A 35 9.16 -23.67 12.50
CA ILE A 35 8.31 -22.52 12.84
C ILE A 35 6.82 -22.91 12.87
N THR A 36 6.38 -23.85 12.03
CA THR A 36 5.00 -24.33 12.04
C THR A 36 4.67 -25.02 13.36
N LEU A 37 5.53 -25.92 13.83
CA LEU A 37 5.37 -26.60 15.12
C LEU A 37 5.45 -25.60 16.27
N GLY A 38 6.49 -24.76 16.30
CA GLY A 38 6.68 -23.76 17.34
C GLY A 38 5.51 -22.78 17.46
N PHE A 39 4.96 -22.31 16.34
CA PHE A 39 3.84 -21.37 16.35
C PHE A 39 2.49 -22.03 16.64
N LYS A 40 2.28 -23.28 16.21
CA LYS A 40 1.05 -24.03 16.49
C LYS A 40 0.91 -24.30 17.98
N TYR A 41 2.00 -24.70 18.63
CA TYR A 41 2.04 -25.08 20.04
C TYR A 41 2.59 -23.99 20.97
N SER A 42 2.71 -22.75 20.50
CA SER A 42 3.10 -21.61 21.35
C SER A 42 2.09 -21.46 22.50
N GLY A 43 2.59 -21.26 23.72
CA GLY A 43 1.83 -21.26 24.97
C GLY A 43 2.33 -22.28 25.97
N ASP A 44 3.03 -23.33 25.53
CA ASP A 44 3.77 -24.24 26.39
C ASP A 44 5.21 -23.72 26.60
N SER A 45 5.62 -23.58 27.86
CA SER A 45 6.91 -22.99 28.23
C SER A 45 8.11 -23.76 27.69
N ASP A 46 8.03 -25.10 27.66
CA ASP A 46 9.16 -25.93 27.27
C ASP A 46 9.34 -25.92 25.75
N LEU A 47 8.24 -25.94 25.00
CA LEU A 47 8.27 -25.81 23.54
C LEU A 47 8.71 -24.42 23.09
N GLU A 48 8.28 -23.36 23.77
CA GLU A 48 8.75 -21.99 23.48
C GLU A 48 10.24 -21.81 23.81
N LEU A 49 10.71 -22.36 24.93
CA LEU A 49 12.12 -22.36 25.29
C LEU A 49 12.97 -23.10 24.23
N GLU A 50 12.50 -24.25 23.77
CA GLU A 50 13.21 -25.03 22.74
C GLU A 50 13.19 -24.32 21.37
N LEU A 51 12.08 -23.65 21.03
CA LEU A 51 12.00 -22.80 19.84
C LEU A 51 12.98 -21.63 19.91
N GLN A 52 13.06 -20.96 21.07
CA GLN A 52 13.99 -19.86 21.31
C GLN A 52 15.44 -20.31 21.15
N LYS A 53 15.81 -21.47 21.72
CA LYS A 53 17.14 -22.07 21.51
C LYS A 53 17.42 -22.32 20.02
N GLY A 54 16.42 -22.79 19.28
CA GLY A 54 16.53 -22.96 17.83
C GLY A 54 16.83 -21.65 17.10
N PHE A 55 16.13 -20.56 17.45
CA PHE A 55 16.37 -19.23 16.92
C PHE A 55 17.74 -18.65 17.30
N ASP A 56 18.27 -19.03 18.46
CA ASP A 56 19.57 -18.55 18.94
C ASP A 56 20.74 -19.31 18.31
N GLN A 57 20.60 -20.62 18.08
CA GLN A 57 21.67 -21.48 17.57
C GLN A 57 21.76 -21.51 16.04
N ALA A 58 20.64 -21.41 15.32
CA ALA A 58 20.67 -21.49 13.86
C ALA A 58 21.25 -20.20 13.23
N PRO A 59 21.95 -20.31 12.10
CA PRO A 59 22.50 -19.14 11.41
C PRO A 59 21.36 -18.22 10.96
N LEU A 60 21.57 -16.90 11.08
CA LEU A 60 20.52 -15.91 10.83
C LEU A 60 19.99 -15.95 9.38
N VAL A 61 20.83 -16.34 8.42
CA VAL A 61 20.47 -16.51 7.01
C VAL A 61 19.32 -17.50 6.80
N ALA A 62 19.19 -18.52 7.66
CA ALA A 62 18.12 -19.53 7.59
C ALA A 62 16.72 -18.91 7.70
N TRP A 63 16.61 -17.78 8.40
CA TRP A 63 15.33 -17.14 8.68
C TRP A 63 14.87 -16.20 7.57
N LEU A 64 15.76 -15.79 6.66
CA LEU A 64 15.47 -14.80 5.63
C LEU A 64 14.35 -15.26 4.69
N GLN A 65 14.37 -16.52 4.28
CA GLN A 65 13.35 -17.11 3.39
C GLN A 65 11.96 -17.18 4.04
N VAL A 66 11.90 -17.19 5.38
CA VAL A 66 10.64 -17.24 6.15
C VAL A 66 10.27 -15.92 6.80
N THR A 67 10.92 -14.81 6.41
CA THR A 67 10.62 -13.45 6.89
C THR A 67 9.13 -13.11 6.84
N PRO A 68 8.38 -13.38 5.74
CA PRO A 68 6.94 -13.10 5.70
C PRO A 68 6.15 -13.84 6.79
N GLN A 69 6.49 -15.10 7.05
CA GLN A 69 5.85 -15.95 8.05
C GLN A 69 6.17 -15.47 9.47
N LEU A 70 7.41 -15.04 9.72
CA LEU A 70 7.83 -14.44 10.99
C LEU A 70 7.11 -13.12 11.26
N ILE A 71 7.14 -12.19 10.31
CA ILE A 71 6.46 -10.88 10.44
C ILE A 71 4.96 -11.08 10.70
N ALA A 72 4.32 -12.04 10.02
CA ALA A 72 2.91 -12.35 10.26
C ALA A 72 2.61 -12.73 11.73
N ARG A 73 3.56 -13.32 12.46
CA ARG A 73 3.38 -13.68 13.88
C ARG A 73 3.43 -12.49 14.84
N LEU A 74 3.93 -11.33 14.43
CA LEU A 74 3.83 -10.10 15.24
C LEU A 74 2.36 -9.68 15.47
N ARG A 75 1.41 -10.18 14.66
CA ARG A 75 -0.04 -10.02 14.84
C ARG A 75 -0.66 -10.98 15.87
N SER A 76 0.09 -11.98 16.35
CA SER A 76 -0.42 -12.98 17.29
C SER A 76 -1.00 -12.33 18.54
N LYS A 77 -2.06 -12.90 19.13
CA LYS A 77 -2.59 -12.45 20.43
C LYS A 77 -1.68 -12.84 21.62
N ARG A 78 -0.80 -13.83 21.45
CA ARG A 78 0.11 -14.33 22.49
C ARG A 78 1.36 -13.46 22.61
N GLN A 79 1.59 -12.85 23.78
CA GLN A 79 2.73 -11.95 24.02
C GLN A 79 4.08 -12.69 24.03
N SER A 80 4.14 -13.92 24.55
CA SER A 80 5.38 -14.72 24.57
C SER A 80 5.92 -14.91 23.15
N LEU A 81 5.09 -15.44 22.26
CA LEU A 81 5.43 -15.64 20.85
C LEU A 81 5.83 -14.32 20.15
N ARG A 82 5.10 -13.22 20.40
CA ARG A 82 5.47 -11.91 19.85
C ARG A 82 6.86 -11.48 20.29
N THR A 83 7.20 -11.69 21.57
CA THR A 83 8.51 -11.33 22.13
C THR A 83 9.62 -12.16 21.50
N THR A 84 9.47 -13.48 21.43
CA THR A 84 10.43 -14.41 20.81
C THR A 84 10.68 -14.06 19.34
N VAL A 85 9.61 -13.85 18.55
CA VAL A 85 9.74 -13.49 17.14
C VAL A 85 10.33 -12.10 16.97
N HIS A 86 9.97 -11.13 17.82
CA HIS A 86 10.56 -9.79 17.80
C HIS A 86 12.07 -9.88 18.02
N GLN A 87 12.53 -10.59 19.05
CA GLN A 87 13.97 -10.74 19.34
C GLN A 87 14.74 -11.34 18.16
N LEU A 88 14.19 -12.36 17.51
CA LEU A 88 14.78 -12.91 16.29
C LEU A 88 14.84 -11.86 15.17
N LEU A 89 13.73 -11.18 14.89
CA LEU A 89 13.67 -10.16 13.84
C LEU A 89 14.57 -8.95 14.14
N SER A 90 14.80 -8.60 15.41
CA SER A 90 15.77 -7.57 15.79
C SER A 90 17.19 -7.98 15.38
N ARG A 91 17.60 -9.21 15.69
CA ARG A 91 18.93 -9.75 15.31
C ARG A 91 19.09 -9.83 13.79
N VAL A 92 18.05 -10.30 13.10
CA VAL A 92 18.00 -10.31 11.63
C VAL A 92 18.06 -8.89 11.07
N GLY A 93 17.34 -7.93 11.64
CA GLY A 93 17.29 -6.55 11.14
C GLY A 93 18.59 -5.77 11.31
N VAL A 94 19.38 -6.07 12.35
CA VAL A 94 20.71 -5.49 12.53
C VAL A 94 21.70 -6.05 11.50
N THR A 95 21.60 -7.35 11.19
CA THR A 95 22.55 -8.04 10.31
C THR A 95 22.19 -7.91 8.82
N TYR A 96 20.90 -8.09 8.49
CA TYR A 96 20.33 -8.09 7.14
C TYR A 96 19.19 -7.07 7.02
N PRO A 97 19.48 -5.76 7.20
CA PRO A 97 18.46 -4.72 7.21
C PRO A 97 17.65 -4.67 5.90
N GLN A 98 18.27 -4.91 4.73
CA GLN A 98 17.61 -4.87 3.42
C GLN A 98 16.43 -5.85 3.33
N ALA A 99 16.57 -7.03 3.96
CA ALA A 99 15.52 -8.04 3.98
C ALA A 99 14.26 -7.59 4.75
N LEU A 100 14.41 -6.70 5.73
CA LEU A 100 13.33 -6.33 6.64
C LEU A 100 12.72 -4.94 6.39
N VAL A 101 13.48 -3.97 5.87
CA VAL A 101 13.02 -2.58 5.77
C VAL A 101 11.72 -2.45 4.95
N PHE A 102 11.62 -3.10 3.79
CA PHE A 102 10.42 -3.07 2.96
C PHE A 102 9.21 -3.75 3.64
N PRO A 103 9.29 -5.04 4.03
CA PRO A 103 8.19 -5.72 4.72
C PRO A 103 7.71 -5.02 5.99
N LEU A 104 8.63 -4.51 6.80
CA LEU A 104 8.27 -3.78 8.03
C LEU A 104 7.61 -2.44 7.74
N THR A 105 8.08 -1.71 6.72
CA THR A 105 7.45 -0.44 6.32
C THR A 105 6.02 -0.67 5.85
N VAL A 106 5.77 -1.74 5.09
CA VAL A 106 4.39 -2.14 4.73
C VAL A 106 3.58 -2.49 5.98
N ALA A 107 4.17 -3.22 6.93
CA ALA A 107 3.51 -3.60 8.17
C ALA A 107 3.06 -2.40 9.03
N THR A 108 3.79 -1.28 9.00
CA THR A 108 3.41 -0.06 9.74
C THR A 108 2.12 0.60 9.26
N ARG A 109 1.59 0.24 8.08
CA ARG A 109 0.33 0.74 7.52
C ARG A 109 -0.87 -0.18 7.78
N SER A 110 -0.71 -1.19 8.63
CA SER A 110 -1.80 -2.11 8.98
C SER A 110 -2.83 -1.45 9.89
N SER A 111 -4.08 -1.93 9.84
CA SER A 111 -5.14 -1.57 10.80
C SER A 111 -4.98 -2.15 12.22
N VAL A 112 -4.04 -3.09 12.42
CA VAL A 112 -3.87 -3.79 13.70
C VAL A 112 -2.82 -3.04 14.53
N SER A 113 -3.26 -2.34 15.58
CA SER A 113 -2.41 -1.46 16.41
C SER A 113 -1.18 -2.16 16.99
N THR A 114 -1.33 -3.35 17.60
CA THR A 114 -0.22 -4.11 18.18
C THR A 114 0.86 -4.45 17.15
N PHE A 115 0.44 -4.79 15.93
CA PHE A 115 1.34 -5.10 14.82
C PHE A 115 2.08 -3.86 14.32
N VAL A 116 1.39 -2.71 14.23
CA VAL A 116 2.01 -1.43 13.87
C VAL A 116 3.05 -1.02 14.92
N ILE A 117 2.73 -1.15 16.21
CA ILE A 117 3.66 -0.81 17.30
C ILE A 117 4.91 -1.69 17.24
N SER A 118 4.77 -3.02 17.15
CA SER A 118 5.92 -3.93 17.03
C SER A 118 6.77 -3.66 15.79
N SER A 119 6.12 -3.40 14.65
CA SER A 119 6.84 -3.13 13.39
C SER A 119 7.59 -1.79 13.42
N LYS A 120 6.99 -0.74 14.00
CA LYS A 120 7.65 0.55 14.22
C LYS A 120 8.85 0.39 15.16
N ARG A 121 8.72 -0.40 16.23
CA ARG A 121 9.82 -0.67 17.14
C ARG A 121 10.99 -1.38 16.44
N LEU A 122 10.72 -2.40 15.63
CA LEU A 122 11.75 -3.06 14.81
C LEU A 122 12.43 -2.09 13.83
N LEU A 123 11.66 -1.24 13.14
CA LEU A 123 12.25 -0.22 12.25
C LEU A 123 13.11 0.81 13.00
N GLN A 124 12.71 1.19 14.22
CA GLN A 124 13.52 2.07 15.07
C GLN A 124 14.83 1.40 15.47
N GLU A 125 14.79 0.14 15.88
CA GLU A 125 15.98 -0.67 16.19
C GLU A 125 16.89 -0.84 14.96
N ILE A 126 16.35 -0.99 13.75
CA ILE A 126 17.18 -0.99 12.53
C ILE A 126 17.74 0.41 12.25
N SER A 127 16.95 1.46 12.50
CA SER A 127 17.34 2.85 12.24
C SER A 127 18.46 3.35 13.15
N THR A 128 18.73 2.73 14.31
CA THR A 128 19.90 3.07 15.12
C THR A 128 21.20 2.70 14.42
N HIS A 129 21.20 1.64 13.60
CA HIS A 129 22.38 1.16 12.87
C HIS A 129 22.41 1.63 11.42
N ARG A 130 21.25 1.74 10.75
CA ARG A 130 21.11 2.04 9.32
C ARG A 130 20.04 3.11 9.06
N LYS A 131 20.22 4.28 9.67
CA LYS A 131 19.26 5.40 9.58
C LYS A 131 18.93 5.79 8.14
N THR A 132 19.96 5.97 7.31
CA THR A 132 19.82 6.41 5.91
C THR A 132 18.96 5.42 5.12
N LEU A 133 19.27 4.12 5.19
CA LEU A 133 18.49 3.07 4.54
C LEU A 133 17.01 3.09 4.94
N VAL A 134 16.69 3.22 6.24
CA VAL A 134 15.30 3.25 6.71
C VAL A 134 14.57 4.48 6.17
N GLN A 135 15.21 5.66 6.20
CA GLN A 135 14.62 6.90 5.68
C GLN A 135 14.38 6.85 4.17
N GLN A 136 15.36 6.34 3.42
CA GLN A 136 15.24 6.15 1.97
C GLN A 136 14.10 5.18 1.64
N ASN A 137 14.01 4.06 2.36
CA ASN A 137 12.96 3.08 2.15
C ASN A 137 11.56 3.64 2.47
N GLN A 138 11.41 4.45 3.52
CA GLN A 138 10.16 5.13 3.85
C GLN A 138 9.73 6.09 2.74
N LEU A 139 10.66 6.92 2.24
CA LEU A 139 10.42 7.83 1.11
C LEU A 139 10.04 7.07 -0.15
N VAL A 140 10.80 6.04 -0.52
CA VAL A 140 10.51 5.23 -1.71
C VAL A 140 9.14 4.56 -1.58
N SER A 141 8.84 3.95 -0.43
CA SER A 141 7.57 3.27 -0.19
C SER A 141 6.36 4.22 -0.18
N SER A 142 6.46 5.42 0.39
CA SER A 142 5.38 6.42 0.33
C SER A 142 5.17 6.90 -1.09
N GLU A 143 6.25 7.20 -1.81
CA GLU A 143 6.14 7.77 -3.14
C GLU A 143 5.74 6.75 -4.21
N LEU A 144 6.17 5.49 -4.11
CA LEU A 144 5.69 4.41 -4.98
C LEU A 144 4.18 4.19 -4.83
N ILE A 145 3.66 4.30 -3.61
CA ILE A 145 2.22 4.24 -3.35
C ILE A 145 1.53 5.49 -3.88
N ARG A 146 2.12 6.68 -3.68
CA ARG A 146 1.56 7.93 -4.20
C ARG A 146 1.50 7.97 -5.72
N ILE A 147 2.56 7.59 -6.44
CA ILE A 147 2.54 7.54 -7.92
C ILE A 147 1.61 6.46 -8.46
N SER A 148 1.24 5.49 -7.62
CA SER A 148 0.21 4.53 -7.95
C SER A 148 -1.21 5.06 -7.72
N MET A 149 -1.37 6.29 -7.21
CA MET A 149 -2.65 6.93 -6.88
C MET A 149 -2.58 8.45 -7.11
N LEU A 150 -2.45 8.91 -8.37
CA LEU A 150 -2.41 10.35 -8.67
C LEU A 150 -3.83 10.93 -8.69
N TRP A 151 -4.04 12.15 -8.15
CA TRP A 151 -5.32 12.86 -8.28
C TRP A 151 -5.79 12.93 -9.73
N HIS A 152 -4.89 13.19 -10.68
CA HIS A 152 -5.16 13.15 -12.11
C HIS A 152 -5.83 11.83 -12.55
N GLU A 153 -5.37 10.69 -12.05
CA GLU A 153 -5.89 9.38 -12.45
C GLU A 153 -7.21 9.04 -11.77
N ILE A 154 -7.32 9.35 -10.48
CA ILE A 154 -8.57 9.11 -9.74
C ILE A 154 -9.68 10.00 -10.32
N TRP A 155 -9.37 11.25 -10.66
CA TRP A 155 -10.28 12.13 -11.38
C TRP A 155 -10.59 11.60 -12.78
N CYS A 156 -9.61 11.16 -13.57
CA CYS A 156 -9.89 10.57 -14.89
C CYS A 156 -10.78 9.33 -14.83
N GLU A 157 -10.52 8.40 -13.90
CA GLU A 157 -11.31 7.18 -13.73
C GLU A 157 -12.74 7.49 -13.31
N ALA A 158 -12.92 8.37 -12.32
CA ALA A 158 -14.24 8.77 -11.88
C ALA A 158 -15.00 9.58 -12.93
N LEU A 159 -14.31 10.36 -13.76
CA LEU A 159 -14.92 11.07 -14.89
C LEU A 159 -15.30 10.11 -16.03
N GLU A 160 -14.51 9.06 -16.29
CA GLU A 160 -14.90 7.97 -17.22
C GLU A 160 -16.15 7.24 -16.72
N GLU A 161 -16.18 6.85 -15.45
CA GLU A 161 -17.32 6.15 -14.85
C GLU A 161 -18.56 7.05 -14.73
N GLY A 162 -18.37 8.30 -14.29
CA GLY A 162 -19.43 9.30 -14.28
C GLY A 162 -20.01 9.54 -15.68
N SER A 163 -19.18 9.50 -16.72
CA SER A 163 -19.65 9.67 -18.11
C SER A 163 -20.53 8.51 -18.55
N ARG A 164 -20.21 7.29 -18.11
CA ARG A 164 -20.98 6.09 -18.38
C ARG A 164 -22.35 6.19 -17.70
N LEU A 165 -22.36 6.54 -16.41
CA LEU A 165 -23.59 6.72 -15.63
C LEU A 165 -24.48 7.82 -16.23
N TYR A 166 -23.90 8.97 -16.59
CA TYR A 166 -24.64 10.11 -17.11
C TYR A 166 -25.21 9.89 -18.51
N TYR A 167 -24.39 9.45 -19.48
CA TYR A 167 -24.84 9.35 -20.87
C TYR A 167 -25.42 7.99 -21.26
N ALA A 168 -24.95 6.89 -20.66
CA ALA A 168 -25.41 5.56 -21.05
C ALA A 168 -26.55 5.05 -20.17
N GLU A 169 -26.51 5.33 -18.87
CA GLU A 169 -27.51 4.84 -17.89
C GLU A 169 -28.52 5.91 -17.48
N HIS A 170 -28.29 7.17 -17.84
CA HIS A 170 -29.09 8.33 -17.40
C HIS A 170 -29.22 8.43 -15.87
N ASP A 171 -28.23 7.92 -15.14
CA ASP A 171 -28.19 7.92 -13.68
C ASP A 171 -27.34 9.09 -13.18
N VAL A 172 -28.01 10.22 -12.95
CA VAL A 172 -27.38 11.44 -12.41
C VAL A 172 -26.93 11.24 -10.96
N ASN A 173 -27.70 10.51 -10.16
CA ASN A 173 -27.40 10.32 -8.75
C ASN A 173 -26.16 9.43 -8.56
N GLY A 174 -26.08 8.32 -9.29
CA GLY A 174 -24.88 7.47 -9.31
C GLY A 174 -23.64 8.25 -9.76
N MET A 175 -23.76 9.11 -10.78
CA MET A 175 -22.66 9.97 -11.21
C MET A 175 -22.19 10.92 -10.09
N ILE A 176 -23.13 11.54 -9.35
CA ILE A 176 -22.80 12.43 -8.23
C ILE A 176 -22.11 11.65 -7.10
N GLU A 177 -22.60 10.46 -6.76
CA GLU A 177 -22.00 9.58 -5.73
C GLU A 177 -20.55 9.20 -6.06
N VAL A 178 -20.23 9.03 -7.34
CA VAL A 178 -18.86 8.75 -7.80
C VAL A 178 -17.94 9.98 -7.70
N LEU A 179 -18.44 11.18 -8.03
CA LEU A 179 -17.61 12.40 -8.13
C LEU A 179 -17.46 13.17 -6.80
N LYS A 180 -18.46 13.15 -5.92
CA LYS A 180 -18.49 13.94 -4.68
C LYS A 180 -17.34 13.60 -3.70
N PRO A 181 -16.98 12.31 -3.46
CA PRO A 181 -15.85 11.98 -2.60
C PRO A 181 -14.51 12.57 -3.08
N LEU A 182 -14.35 12.78 -4.39
CA LEU A 182 -13.13 13.38 -4.94
C LEU A 182 -13.03 14.87 -4.67
N HIS A 183 -14.16 15.57 -4.67
CA HIS A 183 -14.20 16.95 -4.24
C HIS A 183 -13.87 17.08 -2.75
N GLU A 184 -14.38 16.18 -1.92
CA GLU A 184 -14.05 16.14 -0.49
C GLU A 184 -12.56 15.88 -0.26
N MET A 185 -11.96 14.94 -0.99
CA MET A 185 -10.52 14.71 -1.00
C MET A 185 -9.73 15.99 -1.36
N MET A 186 -10.20 16.77 -2.34
CA MET A 186 -9.55 18.04 -2.71
C MET A 186 -9.73 19.15 -1.66
N LEU A 187 -10.85 19.16 -0.94
CA LEU A 187 -11.14 20.13 0.13
C LEU A 187 -10.22 19.96 1.34
N GLN A 188 -9.70 18.75 1.58
CA GLN A 188 -8.67 18.50 2.60
C GLN A 188 -7.33 19.21 2.30
N GLY A 189 -7.16 19.71 1.07
CA GLY A 189 -6.01 20.50 0.64
C GLY A 189 -4.86 19.65 0.07
N PRO A 190 -4.02 20.23 -0.82
CA PRO A 190 -2.91 19.52 -1.41
C PRO A 190 -1.79 19.28 -0.38
N GLN A 191 -1.30 18.04 -0.30
CA GLN A 191 -0.17 17.65 0.55
C GLN A 191 1.16 17.63 -0.22
N THR A 192 1.11 17.68 -1.55
CA THR A 192 2.31 17.62 -2.41
C THR A 192 2.36 18.70 -3.46
N LEU A 193 3.55 18.96 -4.00
CA LEU A 193 3.76 19.87 -5.14
C LEU A 193 2.91 19.49 -6.37
N ARG A 194 2.61 18.19 -6.55
CA ARG A 194 1.79 17.71 -7.66
C ARG A 194 0.31 17.90 -7.45
N GLU A 195 -0.17 17.65 -6.24
CA GLU A 195 -1.54 17.98 -5.84
C GLU A 195 -1.73 19.51 -5.86
N THR A 196 -0.69 20.26 -5.48
CA THR A 196 -0.65 21.72 -5.61
C THR A 196 -0.75 22.12 -7.09
N SER A 197 0.04 21.52 -7.97
CA SER A 197 -0.02 21.75 -9.41
C SER A 197 -1.38 21.36 -10.01
N PHE A 198 -1.97 20.23 -9.60
CA PHE A 198 -3.32 19.82 -10.00
C PHE A 198 -4.37 20.84 -9.55
N THR A 199 -4.28 21.28 -8.29
CA THR A 199 -5.19 22.28 -7.72
C THR A 199 -5.06 23.63 -8.43
N GLN A 200 -3.84 24.03 -8.77
CA GLN A 200 -3.57 25.24 -9.54
C GLN A 200 -4.12 25.13 -10.97
N ALA A 201 -3.97 23.98 -11.62
CA ALA A 201 -4.39 23.76 -13.00
C ALA A 201 -5.91 23.55 -13.17
N PHE A 202 -6.54 22.77 -12.28
CA PHE A 202 -7.91 22.28 -12.43
C PHE A 202 -8.83 22.62 -11.24
N GLY A 203 -8.26 23.03 -10.10
CA GLY A 203 -9.04 23.20 -8.87
C GLY A 203 -10.10 24.29 -8.94
N ARG A 204 -9.88 25.35 -9.75
CA ARG A 204 -10.92 26.37 -9.98
C ARG A 204 -12.13 25.76 -10.70
N ASP A 205 -11.87 25.11 -11.84
CA ASP A 205 -12.89 24.50 -12.69
C ASP A 205 -13.67 23.43 -11.91
N LEU A 206 -12.96 22.54 -11.19
CA LEU A 206 -13.60 21.50 -10.38
C LEU A 206 -14.48 22.07 -9.26
N ARG A 207 -14.03 23.12 -8.55
CA ARG A 207 -14.89 23.81 -7.56
C ARG A 207 -16.11 24.46 -8.19
N GLU A 208 -16.01 24.94 -9.43
CA GLU A 208 -17.14 25.49 -10.16
C GLU A 208 -18.14 24.41 -10.56
N ALA A 209 -17.67 23.27 -11.06
CA ALA A 209 -18.50 22.10 -11.34
C ALA A 209 -19.23 21.60 -10.07
N LEU A 210 -18.56 21.59 -8.91
CA LEU A 210 -19.18 21.22 -7.64
C LEU A 210 -20.32 22.15 -7.23
N LYS A 211 -20.21 23.46 -7.51
CA LYS A 211 -21.30 24.41 -7.23
C LYS A 211 -22.57 24.07 -8.01
N TRP A 212 -22.42 23.62 -9.26
CA TRP A 212 -23.54 23.18 -10.09
C TRP A 212 -24.16 21.89 -9.55
N ILE A 213 -23.34 20.92 -9.08
CA ILE A 213 -23.85 19.73 -8.37
C ILE A 213 -24.67 20.13 -7.13
N HIS A 214 -24.14 21.02 -6.27
CA HIS A 214 -24.88 21.48 -5.09
C HIS A 214 -26.14 22.30 -5.44
N ALA A 215 -26.19 22.95 -6.60
CA ALA A 215 -27.39 23.61 -7.08
C ALA A 215 -28.46 22.59 -7.53
N TYR A 216 -28.04 21.54 -8.24
CA TYR A 216 -28.89 20.40 -8.61
C TYR A 216 -29.47 19.70 -7.38
N GLU A 217 -28.64 19.35 -6.38
CA GLU A 217 -29.09 18.64 -5.17
C GLU A 217 -30.13 19.45 -4.36
N ARG A 218 -30.00 20.79 -4.33
CA ARG A 218 -30.98 21.67 -3.67
C ARG A 218 -32.31 21.71 -4.41
N GLU A 219 -32.29 21.71 -5.73
CA GLU A 219 -33.49 21.69 -6.56
C GLU A 219 -34.21 20.32 -6.46
N GLU A 220 -33.44 19.22 -6.45
CA GLU A 220 -33.94 17.86 -6.17
C GLU A 220 -34.62 17.76 -4.80
N ALA A 221 -33.99 18.29 -3.75
CA ALA A 221 -34.56 18.30 -2.40
C ALA A 221 -35.86 19.12 -2.32
N ARG A 222 -35.93 20.27 -3.02
CA ARG A 222 -37.16 21.08 -3.09
C ARG A 222 -38.31 20.30 -3.72
N ARG A 223 -38.05 19.58 -4.83
CA ARG A 223 -39.05 18.76 -5.51
C ARG A 223 -39.55 17.62 -4.62
N GLN A 224 -38.64 16.91 -3.94
CA GLN A 224 -39.02 15.83 -3.02
C GLN A 224 -39.88 16.32 -1.85
N GLN A 225 -39.74 17.60 -1.45
CA GLN A 225 -40.58 18.25 -0.46
C GLN A 225 -41.97 18.62 -1.02
N GLU A 226 -42.03 19.09 -2.28
CA GLU A 226 -43.26 19.52 -2.96
C GLU A 226 -44.15 18.35 -3.42
N ASP A 227 -43.58 17.22 -3.83
CA ASP A 227 -44.30 15.99 -4.17
C ASP A 227 -45.08 15.39 -2.97
N VAL A 228 -44.77 15.80 -1.74
CA VAL A 228 -45.45 15.33 -0.52
C VAL A 228 -46.67 16.21 -0.16
N ASP A 229 -46.71 17.47 -0.61
CA ASP A 229 -47.72 18.45 -0.18
C ASP A 229 -48.83 18.76 -1.21
N PHE A 230 -48.67 18.52 -2.53
CA PHE A 230 -49.78 18.79 -3.48
C PHE A 230 -49.61 18.18 -4.90
N CYS A 231 -50.64 17.48 -5.41
CA CYS A 231 -50.76 17.09 -6.83
C CYS A 231 -51.16 18.30 -7.71
N ALA A 232 -50.22 19.16 -8.11
CA ALA A 232 -50.44 20.15 -9.17
C ALA A 232 -49.86 19.66 -10.51
N GLU A 233 -50.71 19.07 -11.34
CA GLU A 233 -50.41 18.75 -12.74
C GLU A 233 -50.30 20.07 -13.55
N GLY A 234 -49.08 20.57 -13.75
CA GLY A 234 -48.84 21.67 -14.69
C GLY A 234 -47.47 22.36 -14.63
N GLU A 235 -46.85 22.48 -13.45
CA GLU A 235 -45.55 23.18 -13.30
C GLU A 235 -44.31 22.25 -13.34
N SER A 236 -44.53 20.93 -13.29
CA SER A 236 -43.48 19.89 -13.20
C SER A 236 -42.49 19.92 -14.37
N ALA A 237 -42.97 20.13 -15.61
CA ALA A 237 -42.12 20.07 -16.82
C ALA A 237 -41.08 21.21 -16.90
N ARG A 238 -41.39 22.42 -16.41
CA ARG A 238 -40.43 23.54 -16.38
C ARG A 238 -39.34 23.37 -15.33
N SER A 239 -39.65 22.66 -14.25
CA SER A 239 -38.69 22.38 -13.19
C SER A 239 -37.70 21.28 -13.58
N ASP A 240 -38.14 20.30 -14.39
CA ASP A 240 -37.27 19.24 -14.91
C ASP A 240 -36.24 19.76 -15.92
N ASP A 241 -36.62 20.64 -16.84
CA ASP A 241 -35.68 21.28 -17.79
C ASP A 241 -34.57 22.05 -17.06
N LYS A 242 -34.95 22.85 -16.06
CA LYS A 242 -34.00 23.64 -15.27
C LYS A 242 -32.99 22.75 -14.51
N ARG A 243 -33.41 21.58 -14.04
CA ARG A 243 -32.56 20.65 -13.31
C ARG A 243 -31.54 19.98 -14.24
N LEU A 244 -31.99 19.55 -15.42
CA LEU A 244 -31.12 18.98 -16.44
C LEU A 244 -30.08 20.01 -16.93
N ASP A 245 -30.47 21.28 -17.06
CA ASP A 245 -29.53 22.36 -17.40
C ASP A 245 -28.41 22.53 -16.36
N LEU A 246 -28.73 22.40 -15.05
CA LEU A 246 -27.73 22.52 -13.98
C LEU A 246 -26.70 21.40 -14.03
N ILE A 247 -27.14 20.16 -14.27
CA ILE A 247 -26.22 19.01 -14.33
C ILE A 247 -25.40 19.02 -15.63
N ASP A 248 -25.98 19.44 -16.75
CA ASP A 248 -25.27 19.63 -18.01
C ASP A 248 -24.16 20.68 -17.88
N GLN A 249 -24.42 21.79 -17.17
CA GLN A 249 -23.40 22.80 -16.89
C GLN A 249 -22.26 22.25 -16.04
N ALA A 250 -22.55 21.43 -15.02
CA ALA A 250 -21.52 20.73 -14.25
C ALA A 250 -20.68 19.82 -15.16
N TRP A 251 -21.35 19.02 -15.99
CA TRP A 251 -20.73 18.01 -16.84
C TRP A 251 -19.83 18.61 -17.92
N GLN A 252 -20.21 19.75 -18.52
CA GLN A 252 -19.37 20.45 -19.49
C GLN A 252 -18.01 20.85 -18.90
N ILE A 253 -17.97 21.24 -17.63
CA ILE A 253 -16.73 21.60 -16.94
C ILE A 253 -15.89 20.35 -16.68
N TYR A 254 -16.52 19.28 -16.17
CA TYR A 254 -15.86 18.00 -15.97
C TYR A 254 -15.24 17.44 -17.24
N TYR A 255 -15.95 17.50 -18.37
CA TYR A 255 -15.45 17.05 -19.66
C TYR A 255 -14.23 17.86 -20.14
N LYS A 256 -14.24 19.19 -19.98
CA LYS A 256 -13.08 20.05 -20.29
C LYS A 256 -11.86 19.69 -19.45
N VAL A 257 -12.07 19.36 -18.18
CA VAL A 257 -11.01 18.92 -17.26
C VAL A 257 -10.48 17.54 -17.68
N PHE A 258 -11.38 16.59 -18.01
CA PHE A 258 -11.03 15.25 -18.48
C PHE A 258 -10.08 15.27 -19.70
N GLN A 259 -10.36 16.13 -20.67
CA GLN A 259 -9.53 16.27 -21.87
C GLN A 259 -8.10 16.74 -21.58
N LYS A 260 -7.88 17.49 -20.49
CA LYS A 260 -6.59 18.13 -20.18
C LYS A 260 -5.71 17.33 -19.22
N ILE A 261 -6.28 16.39 -18.45
CA ILE A 261 -5.59 15.68 -17.36
C ILE A 261 -4.55 14.63 -17.85
N HIS A 262 -4.54 14.25 -19.13
CA HIS A 262 -3.82 13.09 -19.69
C HIS A 262 -2.27 13.09 -19.68
N LYS A 263 -1.57 14.06 -19.09
CA LYS A 263 -0.08 14.10 -19.09
C LYS A 263 0.51 13.69 -17.74
N GLN A 264 1.16 12.53 -17.67
CA GLN A 264 1.72 11.98 -16.43
C GLN A 264 3.25 12.13 -16.34
N TYR A 265 3.74 12.43 -15.14
CA TYR A 265 5.17 12.55 -14.81
C TYR A 265 5.48 11.67 -13.57
N VAL A 266 6.74 11.46 -13.20
CA VAL A 266 7.19 10.79 -11.94
C VAL A 266 7.30 11.72 -10.73
N SER A 267 6.96 11.26 -9.51
CA SER A 267 7.11 12.05 -8.27
C SER A 267 8.45 12.81 -8.22
N PRO A 268 8.46 14.13 -7.92
CA PRO A 268 9.70 14.90 -7.83
C PRO A 268 10.65 14.35 -6.77
N LEU A 269 10.14 13.73 -5.70
CA LEU A 269 10.97 13.14 -4.66
C LEU A 269 11.69 11.88 -5.16
N LEU A 270 11.03 11.02 -5.93
CA LEU A 270 11.68 9.88 -6.60
C LEU A 270 12.63 10.33 -7.70
N LEU A 271 12.27 11.40 -8.42
CA LEU A 271 13.14 11.98 -9.43
C LEU A 271 14.41 12.59 -8.83
N ASN A 272 14.37 13.08 -7.59
CA ASN A 272 15.54 13.63 -6.90
C ASN A 272 16.32 12.56 -6.12
N ALA A 273 15.71 11.40 -5.84
CA ALA A 273 16.38 10.28 -5.21
C ALA A 273 17.50 9.74 -6.12
N ARG A 274 18.74 9.82 -5.65
CA ARG A 274 19.95 9.39 -6.35
C ARG A 274 20.84 8.57 -5.44
N ASN A 275 21.45 7.52 -5.99
CA ASN A 275 22.44 6.67 -5.35
C ASN A 275 22.01 6.23 -3.94
N LEU A 276 20.87 5.55 -3.88
CA LEU A 276 20.31 5.05 -2.62
C LEU A 276 21.16 3.89 -2.09
N GLU A 277 21.17 3.70 -0.78
CA GLU A 277 21.65 2.48 -0.12
C GLU A 277 20.67 1.32 -0.33
N LEU A 278 19.41 1.63 -0.63
CA LEU A 278 18.34 0.65 -0.83
C LEU A 278 18.62 -0.26 -2.03
N ALA A 279 18.57 -1.56 -1.80
CA ALA A 279 18.70 -2.55 -2.87
C ALA A 279 17.54 -2.42 -3.88
N VAL A 280 17.84 -2.68 -5.15
CA VAL A 280 16.79 -2.82 -6.16
C VAL A 280 15.86 -3.97 -5.74
N PRO A 281 14.52 -3.76 -5.71
CA PRO A 281 13.61 -4.81 -5.28
C PRO A 281 13.80 -6.11 -6.08
N GLY A 282 13.91 -7.24 -5.39
CA GLY A 282 14.09 -8.56 -6.04
C GLY A 282 15.52 -8.91 -6.46
N THR A 283 16.51 -8.03 -6.26
CA THR A 283 17.94 -8.35 -6.48
C THR A 283 18.71 -8.65 -5.21
N TYR A 284 18.07 -8.47 -4.05
CA TYR A 284 18.66 -8.75 -2.75
C TYR A 284 18.98 -10.24 -2.58
N THR A 285 20.22 -10.54 -2.21
CA THR A 285 20.62 -11.85 -1.68
C THR A 285 21.54 -11.62 -0.46
N PRO A 286 21.51 -12.50 0.55
CA PRO A 286 22.33 -12.33 1.75
C PRO A 286 23.82 -12.32 1.43
N GLU A 287 24.27 -13.13 0.47
CA GLU A 287 25.68 -13.22 0.08
C GLU A 287 26.19 -11.89 -0.50
N ARG A 288 25.32 -11.16 -1.22
CA ARG A 288 25.63 -9.83 -1.75
C ARG A 288 25.66 -8.75 -0.68
N GLU A 289 24.80 -8.84 0.34
CA GLU A 289 24.83 -7.91 1.47
C GLU A 289 26.08 -8.09 2.32
N GLU A 290 26.47 -9.34 2.59
CA GLU A 290 27.69 -9.67 3.33
C GLU A 290 28.96 -9.26 2.60
N SER A 291 29.02 -9.47 1.27
CA SER A 291 30.15 -9.06 0.44
C SER A 291 30.17 -7.57 0.10
N GLY A 292 29.10 -6.83 0.40
CA GLY A 292 28.96 -5.41 0.07
C GLY A 292 28.67 -5.13 -1.42
N ASP A 293 28.38 -6.15 -2.23
CA ASP A 293 28.08 -6.06 -3.67
C ASP A 293 26.56 -6.07 -3.95
N LEU A 294 25.82 -5.28 -3.18
CA LEU A 294 24.39 -5.08 -3.41
C LEU A 294 24.15 -4.22 -4.65
N ILE A 295 23.21 -4.66 -5.48
CA ILE A 295 22.70 -3.82 -6.56
C ILE A 295 21.71 -2.83 -5.96
N THR A 296 22.15 -1.59 -5.75
CA THR A 296 21.33 -0.54 -5.15
C THR A 296 20.68 0.33 -6.20
N ILE A 297 19.65 1.09 -5.81
CA ILE A 297 18.94 1.98 -6.71
C ILE A 297 19.79 3.22 -6.99
N SER A 298 20.31 3.34 -8.21
CA SER A 298 21.01 4.55 -8.66
C SER A 298 20.02 5.69 -8.91
N TYR A 299 18.94 5.45 -9.65
CA TYR A 299 17.88 6.45 -9.85
C TYR A 299 16.57 5.86 -10.39
N PHE A 300 15.48 6.61 -10.27
CA PHE A 300 14.20 6.33 -10.93
C PHE A 300 14.12 7.07 -12.26
N SER A 301 13.70 6.38 -13.33
CA SER A 301 13.44 7.00 -14.64
C SER A 301 12.38 8.10 -14.49
N PRO A 302 12.47 9.23 -15.22
CA PRO A 302 11.47 10.31 -15.19
C PRO A 302 10.14 9.95 -15.86
N SER A 303 10.12 8.89 -16.69
CA SER A 303 8.94 8.40 -17.38
C SER A 303 8.34 7.18 -16.68
N ILE A 304 7.01 7.13 -16.63
CA ILE A 304 6.20 5.97 -16.23
C ILE A 304 5.38 5.55 -17.44
N ASP A 305 5.41 4.27 -17.77
CA ASP A 305 4.49 3.72 -18.78
C ASP A 305 3.24 3.20 -18.08
N ILE A 306 2.09 3.24 -18.74
CA ILE A 306 0.84 2.68 -18.21
C ILE A 306 0.43 1.51 -19.08
N ILE A 307 0.11 0.37 -18.46
CA ILE A 307 -0.44 -0.77 -19.19
C ILE A 307 -1.93 -0.52 -19.42
N ALA A 308 -2.34 -0.45 -20.69
CA ALA A 308 -3.74 -0.35 -21.10
C ALA A 308 -4.51 -1.61 -20.66
N SER A 309 -5.11 -1.56 -19.47
CA SER A 309 -5.94 -2.62 -18.88
C SER A 309 -6.90 -1.99 -17.87
N LYS A 310 -7.91 -2.74 -17.41
CA LYS A 310 -8.88 -2.23 -16.41
C LYS A 310 -8.22 -1.68 -15.13
N GLN A 311 -7.09 -2.27 -14.72
CA GLN A 311 -6.37 -1.83 -13.51
C GLN A 311 -5.32 -0.74 -13.77
N LYS A 312 -5.13 -0.34 -15.05
CA LYS A 312 -4.14 0.64 -15.52
C LYS A 312 -2.82 0.61 -14.70
N PRO A 313 -2.14 -0.54 -14.51
CA PRO A 313 -0.97 -0.61 -13.64
C PRO A 313 0.21 0.13 -14.26
N ARG A 314 1.04 0.74 -13.41
CA ARG A 314 2.14 1.62 -13.80
C ARG A 314 3.41 0.81 -13.94
N ILE A 315 4.17 1.05 -15.00
CA ILE A 315 5.50 0.52 -15.21
C ILE A 315 6.48 1.59 -14.77
N ILE A 316 7.27 1.26 -13.75
CA ILE A 316 8.39 2.08 -13.31
C ILE A 316 9.69 1.44 -13.77
N HIS A 317 10.64 2.28 -14.16
CA HIS A 317 11.99 1.86 -14.50
C HIS A 317 12.95 2.42 -13.46
N MET A 318 13.77 1.56 -12.87
CA MET A 318 14.83 1.92 -11.93
C MET A 318 16.18 1.54 -12.54
N ARG A 319 17.18 2.41 -12.42
CA ARG A 319 18.55 2.05 -12.78
C ARG A 319 19.29 1.54 -11.55
N GLY A 320 19.90 0.36 -11.65
CA GLY A 320 20.75 -0.20 -10.60
C GLY A 320 22.16 0.38 -10.61
N SER A 321 22.88 0.21 -9.50
CA SER A 321 24.32 0.52 -9.38
C SER A 321 25.18 -0.29 -10.34
N ASP A 322 24.68 -1.45 -10.79
CA ASP A 322 25.28 -2.30 -11.83
C ASP A 322 25.12 -1.73 -13.26
N GLY A 323 24.48 -0.56 -13.39
CA GLY A 323 24.24 0.13 -14.65
C GLY A 323 23.05 -0.42 -15.45
N ARG A 324 22.37 -1.48 -14.99
CA ARG A 324 21.23 -2.10 -15.67
C ARG A 324 19.91 -1.40 -15.33
N SER A 325 18.94 -1.51 -16.24
CA SER A 325 17.58 -1.00 -16.02
C SER A 325 16.65 -2.13 -15.58
N TYR A 326 15.94 -1.88 -14.48
CA TYR A 326 15.00 -2.80 -13.87
C TYR A 326 13.58 -2.29 -14.05
N LYS A 327 12.72 -3.14 -14.59
CA LYS A 327 11.33 -2.83 -14.88
C LYS A 327 10.42 -3.44 -13.83
N PHE A 328 9.60 -2.63 -13.19
CA PHE A 328 8.61 -3.09 -12.21
C PHE A 328 7.21 -2.64 -12.59
N VAL A 329 6.23 -3.49 -12.25
CA VAL A 329 4.82 -3.16 -12.39
C VAL A 329 4.25 -2.83 -11.03
N LEU A 330 3.83 -1.58 -10.85
CA LEU A 330 3.07 -1.12 -9.69
C LEU A 330 1.60 -1.51 -9.87
N LYS A 331 1.17 -2.50 -9.09
CA LYS A 331 -0.22 -2.93 -8.98
C LYS A 331 -0.86 -2.30 -7.75
N VAL A 332 -1.98 -1.62 -7.93
CA VAL A 332 -2.82 -1.16 -6.82
C VAL A 332 -3.94 -2.16 -6.60
N ARG A 333 -4.22 -2.50 -5.34
CA ARG A 333 -5.44 -3.23 -5.00
C ARG A 333 -6.55 -2.22 -4.79
N ALA A 334 -7.45 -2.11 -5.77
CA ALA A 334 -8.59 -1.20 -5.77
C ALA A 334 -9.53 -1.32 -4.55
N ARG A 335 -9.56 -2.48 -3.88
CA ARG A 335 -10.57 -2.81 -2.87
C ARG A 335 -10.45 -2.10 -1.52
N LYS A 336 -9.39 -1.32 -1.27
CA LYS A 336 -9.17 -0.60 0.00
C LYS A 336 -9.31 0.91 -0.11
N ILE A 337 -9.57 1.43 -1.32
CA ILE A 337 -9.55 2.86 -1.62
C ILE A 337 -10.81 3.58 -1.10
N LEU A 338 -11.95 2.88 -1.01
CA LEU A 338 -13.20 3.42 -0.45
C LEU A 338 -13.37 3.20 1.06
N GLU A 339 -12.54 2.35 1.69
CA GLU A 339 -12.62 2.07 3.13
C GLU A 339 -11.60 2.88 3.97
N ASP A 340 -10.54 3.40 3.33
CA ASP A 340 -9.49 4.20 3.97
C ASP A 340 -9.57 5.71 3.62
N LEU A 341 -10.49 6.13 2.75
CA LEU A 341 -10.98 7.51 2.60
C LEU A 341 -12.21 7.67 3.49
#